data_AF-A0A2M8VIX6-F1
#
_entry.id   AF-A0A2M8VIX6-F1
#
_cell.length_a   1.000
_cell.length_b   1.000
_cell.length_c   1.000
_cell.angle_alpha   90.00
_cell.angle_beta   90.00
_cell.angle_gamma   90.00
#
_symmetry.space_group_name_H-M   'P 1'
#
loop_
_entity.id
_entity.type
_entity.pdbx_description
1 polymer ?
#
loop_
_entity_poly.entity_id
_entity_poly.type
_entity_poly.pdbx_seq_one_letter_code
_entity_poly.pdbx_strand_id
1 'polypeptide(L)' 'MSKYHYEDAVVQLQESGSISLIDFKKLPYEDLVELLEEIKVWCLYANGKLDKLPKESKKQKAKKKDRKE' A
#
# COMPACT_ATOMS: atom_id res chain seq x y z
N MET A 1 3.16 -18.02 -8.57
CA MET A 1 3.80 -16.70 -8.36
C MET A 1 2.92 -15.93 -7.41
N SER A 2 3.45 -15.49 -6.26
CA SER A 2 2.70 -14.66 -5.32
C SER A 2 2.19 -13.41 -6.04
N LYS A 3 0.90 -13.11 -5.88
CA LYS A 3 0.24 -12.00 -6.56
C LYS A 3 0.71 -10.70 -5.90
N TYR A 4 1.39 -9.85 -6.66
CA TYR A 4 1.86 -8.55 -6.19
C TYR A 4 0.65 -7.61 -6.07
N HIS A 5 0.42 -7.08 -4.88
CA HIS A 5 -0.74 -6.24 -4.56
C HIS A 5 -0.31 -4.82 -4.22
N TYR A 6 -1.27 -3.88 -4.22
CA TYR A 6 -0.97 -2.47 -3.93
C TYR A 6 -0.36 -2.29 -2.53
N GLU A 7 -0.71 -3.14 -1.56
CA GLU A 7 -0.15 -3.12 -0.20
C GLU A 7 1.38 -3.35 -0.22
N ASP A 8 1.86 -4.25 -1.08
CA ASP A 8 3.29 -4.50 -1.25
C ASP A 8 4.01 -3.29 -1.87
N ALA A 9 3.35 -2.64 -2.84
CA ALA A 9 3.83 -1.42 -3.47
C ALA A 9 3.91 -0.24 -2.49
N VAL A 10 2.93 -0.11 -1.58
CA VAL A 10 2.95 0.89 -0.51
C VAL A 10 4.12 0.65 0.44
N VAL A 11 4.36 -0.60 0.86
CA VAL A 11 5.52 -0.94 1.72
C VAL A 11 6.84 -0.61 1.02
N GLN A 12 6.98 -0.97 -0.26
CA GLN A 12 8.18 -0.66 -1.03
C GLN A 12 8.42 0.85 -1.16
N LEU A 13 7.35 1.62 -1.39
CA LEU A 13 7.41 3.08 -1.46
C LEU A 13 7.75 3.70 -0.10
N GLN A 14 7.25 3.14 1.00
CA GLN A 14 7.63 3.54 2.36
C GLN A 14 9.11 3.31 2.62
N GLU A 15 9.61 2.09 2.37
CA GLU A 15 10.97 1.71 2.73
C GLU A 15 12.04 2.34 1.85
N SER A 16 11.79 2.40 0.53
CA SER A 16 12.78 2.86 -0.44
C SER A 16 12.54 4.28 -0.96
N GLY A 17 11.35 4.84 -0.75
CA GLY A 17 10.95 6.12 -1.35
C GLY A 17 10.66 6.05 -2.85
N SER A 18 10.69 4.86 -3.46
CA SER A 18 10.51 4.69 -4.90
C SER A 18 9.79 3.38 -5.24
N ILE A 19 9.13 3.35 -6.39
CA ILE A 19 8.56 2.13 -6.96
C ILE A 19 9.00 2.01 -8.43
N SER A 20 9.37 0.82 -8.85
CA SER A 20 9.76 0.59 -10.23
C SER A 20 8.52 0.56 -11.15
N LEU A 21 8.67 1.04 -12.39
CA LEU A 21 7.62 0.94 -13.40
C LEU A 21 7.25 -0.51 -13.72
N ILE A 22 8.18 -1.46 -13.53
CA ILE A 22 7.94 -2.89 -13.75
C ILE A 22 6.97 -3.42 -12.70
N ASP A 23 7.15 -3.04 -11.44
CA ASP A 23 6.28 -3.48 -10.34
C ASP A 23 4.92 -2.78 -10.40
N PHE A 24 4.92 -1.49 -10.75
CA PHE A 24 3.70 -0.73 -11.03
C PHE A 24 2.85 -1.40 -12.12
N LYS A 25 3.46 -1.86 -13.22
CA LYS A 25 2.75 -2.53 -14.33
C LYS A 25 2.17 -3.91 -13.95
N LYS A 26 2.68 -4.56 -12.90
CA LYS A 26 2.16 -5.86 -12.44
C LYS A 26 0.84 -5.73 -11.68
N LEU A 27 0.49 -4.54 -11.21
CA LEU A 27 -0.72 -4.30 -10.44
C LEU A 27 -1.95 -4.27 -11.37
N PRO A 28 -3.06 -4.93 -10.97
CA PRO A 28 -4.33 -4.77 -11.67
C PRO A 28 -4.85 -3.33 -11.52
N TYR A 29 -5.73 -2.92 -12.42
CA TYR A 29 -6.26 -1.55 -12.45
C TYR A 29 -6.89 -1.11 -11.11
N GLU A 30 -7.63 -2.00 -10.45
CA GLU A 30 -8.23 -1.73 -9.13
C GLU A 30 -7.17 -1.45 -8.06
N ASP A 31 -6.10 -2.24 -8.02
CA ASP A 31 -4.97 -2.06 -7.09
C ASP A 31 -4.19 -0.77 -7.42
N LEU A 32 -4.08 -0.40 -8.70
CA LEU A 32 -3.45 0.86 -9.12
C LEU A 32 -4.23 2.07 -8.60
N VAL A 33 -5.56 2.02 -8.65
CA VAL A 33 -6.41 3.10 -8.12
C VAL A 33 -6.21 3.25 -6.61
N GLU A 34 -6.27 2.15 -5.86
CA GLU A 34 -6.04 2.15 -4.40
C GLU A 34 -4.62 2.64 -4.05
N LEU A 35 -3.58 2.20 -4.78
CA LEU A 35 -2.20 2.67 -4.60
C LEU A 35 -2.10 4.19 -4.78
N LEU A 36 -2.70 4.74 -5.83
CA LEU A 36 -2.63 6.17 -6.12
C LEU A 36 -3.43 7.00 -5.11
N GLU A 37 -4.53 6.47 -4.58
CA GLU A 37 -5.30 7.08 -3.49
C GLU A 37 -4.46 7.18 -2.21
N GLU A 38 -3.79 6.09 -1.81
CA GLU A 38 -2.87 6.05 -0.67
C GLU A 38 -1.69 7.02 -0.85
N ILE A 39 -1.07 7.06 -2.04
CA ILE A 39 0.01 8.01 -2.34
C ILE A 39 -0.47 9.45 -2.23
N LYS A 40 -1.66 9.78 -2.76
CA LYS A 40 -2.25 11.12 -2.62
C LYS A 40 -2.47 11.49 -1.15
N VAL A 41 -3.05 10.58 -0.37
CA VAL A 41 -3.26 10.79 1.07
C VAL A 41 -1.92 11.02 1.77
N TRP A 42 -0.90 10.25 1.41
CA TRP A 42 0.43 10.39 1.97
C TRP A 42 1.09 11.74 1.66
N CYS A 43 1.06 12.15 0.39
CA CYS A 43 1.65 13.41 -0.03
C CYS A 43 0.91 14.61 0.61
N LEU A 44 -0.41 14.56 0.67
CA LEU A 44 -1.24 15.69 1.13
C LEU A 44 -1.33 15.79 2.65
N TYR A 45 -1.60 14.70 3.36
CA TYR A 45 -1.86 14.73 4.81
C TYR A 45 -0.64 14.42 5.66
N ALA A 46 0.29 13.66 5.10
CA ALA A 46 1.48 13.22 5.80
C ALA A 46 2.76 13.95 5.34
N ASN A 47 2.69 14.77 4.29
CA ASN A 47 3.81 15.53 3.74
C ASN A 47 5.03 14.63 3.46
N GLY A 48 4.79 13.42 2.97
CA GLY A 48 5.83 12.41 2.71
C GLY A 48 6.52 11.84 3.96
N LYS A 49 6.02 12.12 5.18
CA LYS A 49 6.58 11.55 6.42
C LYS A 49 6.08 10.12 6.63
N LEU A 50 7.03 9.19 6.74
CA LEU A 50 6.81 7.76 6.99
C LEU A 50 5.96 7.46 8.24
N ASP A 51 6.10 8.24 9.31
CA ASP A 51 5.37 8.00 10.57
C ASP A 51 3.87 8.28 10.51
N LYS A 52 3.40 8.92 9.44
CA LYS A 52 1.99 9.25 9.24
C LYS A 52 1.29 8.35 8.23
N LEU A 53 2.01 7.50 7.49
CA LEU A 53 1.36 6.47 6.69
C LEU A 53 0.88 5.36 7.64
N PRO A 54 -0.38 4.87 7.55
CA PRO A 54 -0.83 3.75 8.35
C PRO A 54 0.15 2.56 8.24
N LYS A 55 0.93 2.31 9.30
CA LYS A 55 1.93 1.23 9.34
C LYS A 55 1.34 -0.19 9.29
N GLU A 56 0.04 -0.34 9.38
CA GLU A 56 -0.65 -1.60 9.12
C GLU A 56 -2.06 -1.26 8.62
N SER A 57 -2.37 -1.62 7.37
CA SER A 57 -3.73 -1.58 6.83
C SER A 57 -4.69 -2.20 7.83
N LYS A 58 -5.53 -1.38 8.47
CA LYS A 58 -6.57 -1.84 9.42
C LYS A 58 -7.45 -2.95 8.81
N LYS A 59 -7.57 -3.01 7.47
CA LYS A 59 -8.23 -4.09 6.73
C LYS A 59 -7.60 -5.48 6.99
N GLN A 60 -6.28 -5.60 7.12
CA GLN A 60 -5.63 -6.89 7.42
C GLN A 60 -5.83 -7.33 8.88
N LYS A 61 -5.89 -6.40 9.84
CA LYS A 61 -6.24 -6.74 11.24
C LYS A 61 -7.68 -7.23 11.39
N ALA A 62 -8.62 -6.64 10.65
CA ALA A 62 -10.01 -7.11 10.64
C ALA A 62 -10.14 -8.55 10.09
N LYS A 63 -9.49 -8.85 8.95
CA LYS A 63 -9.49 -10.21 8.37
C LYS A 63 -8.79 -11.27 9.23
N LYS A 64 -7.77 -10.91 10.01
CA LYS A 64 -7.11 -11.83 10.95
C LYS A 64 -7.93 -12.10 12.22
N LYS A 65 -8.79 -11.17 12.63
CA LYS A 65 -9.63 -11.33 13.83
C LYS A 65 -10.85 -12.21 13.57
N ASP A 66 -11.41 -12.13 12.37
CA ASP A 66 -12.58 -12.92 11.93
C ASP A 66 -12.26 -14.41 11.68
N ARG A 67 -10.99 -14.75 11.40
CA ARG A 67 -10.56 -16.13 11.12
C ARG A 67 -10.16 -16.93 12.37
N LYS A 68 -10.43 -16.39 13.56
CA LYS A 68 -9.97 -16.94 14.85
C LYS A 68 -11.10 -17.20 15.87
N GLU A 69 -12.35 -17.08 15.45
CA GLU A 69 -13.53 -17.54 16.21
C GLU A 69 -14.07 -18.85 15.62
#